data_AF-A0A257P1Q1-F1
#
_entry.id   AF-A0A257P1Q1-F1
#
_cell.length_a   1.000
_cell.length_b   1.000
_cell.length_c   1.000
_cell.angle_alpha   90.00
_cell.angle_beta   90.00
_cell.angle_gamma   90.00
#
_symmetry.space_group_name_H-M   'P 1'
#
loop_
_entity.id
_entity.type
_entity.pdbx_description
1 polymer ?
#
loop_
_entity_poly.entity_id
_entity_poly.type
_entity_poly.pdbx_seq_one_letter_code
_entity_poly.pdbx_strand_id
1 'polypeptide(L)'
;MSAELPLHHLLPGQRNLLIMADGHRPVAELLKAGADPERCLLALRGLLDEGYLVRNAAASASDAPASLFAADAPQQTPHALLIALVEEQFGAQAPRLVQKIEQHPDTPEGRAAAVQACVKFIRLFIDEKQAQAFAQRAQELLPD
;
A
#
# COMPACT_ATOMS: atom_id res chain seq x y z
N MET A 1 18.29 -25.76 21.87
CA MET A 1 18.40 -26.41 20.55
C MET A 1 18.01 -25.37 19.52
N SER A 2 19.01 -24.79 18.87
CA SER A 2 18.86 -23.81 17.79
C SER A 2 18.23 -24.49 16.59
N ALA A 3 17.11 -23.98 16.10
CA ALA A 3 16.54 -24.39 14.82
C ALA A 3 17.17 -23.50 13.74
N GLU A 4 18.03 -24.10 12.92
CA GLU A 4 18.68 -23.46 11.79
C GLU A 4 17.62 -23.11 10.72
N LEU A 5 17.57 -21.84 10.32
CA LEU A 5 16.77 -21.34 9.19
C LEU A 5 17.33 -21.94 7.88
N PRO A 6 16.53 -22.67 7.07
CA PRO A 6 16.97 -23.08 5.74
C PRO A 6 16.89 -21.87 4.80
N LEU A 7 18.02 -21.19 4.60
CA LEU A 7 18.15 -19.94 3.85
C LEU A 7 17.84 -20.01 2.33
N HIS A 8 17.35 -21.13 1.77
CA HIS A 8 17.23 -21.25 0.30
C HIS A 8 16.09 -22.20 -0.18
N HIS A 9 14.85 -22.03 0.28
CA HIS A 9 13.73 -22.93 -0.08
C HIS A 9 13.06 -22.65 -1.45
N LEU A 10 13.67 -21.85 -2.31
CA LEU A 10 13.12 -21.51 -3.63
C LEU A 10 13.63 -22.45 -4.71
N LEU A 11 12.72 -23.05 -5.46
CA LEU A 11 13.06 -23.91 -6.59
C LEU A 11 13.84 -23.12 -7.66
N PRO A 12 14.77 -23.73 -8.43
CA PRO A 12 15.57 -23.02 -9.43
C PRO A 12 14.75 -22.19 -10.43
N GLY A 13 13.57 -22.71 -10.82
CA GLY A 13 12.63 -22.00 -11.68
C GLY A 13 11.99 -20.77 -11.02
N GLN A 14 11.66 -20.85 -9.73
CA GLN A 14 11.11 -19.73 -8.96
C GLN A 14 12.17 -18.65 -8.75
N ARG A 15 13.42 -19.03 -8.44
CA ARG A 15 14.53 -18.10 -8.29
C ARG A 15 14.81 -17.34 -9.59
N ASN A 16 14.86 -18.04 -10.73
CA ASN A 16 15.02 -17.39 -12.03
C ASN A 16 13.87 -16.43 -12.32
N LEU A 17 12.62 -16.81 -12.01
CA LEU A 17 11.47 -15.94 -12.19
C LEU A 17 11.53 -14.68 -11.33
N LEU A 18 11.95 -14.78 -10.07
CA LEU A 18 12.19 -13.63 -9.20
C LEU A 18 13.26 -12.69 -9.77
N ILE A 19 14.37 -13.26 -10.27
CA ILE A 19 15.44 -12.49 -10.91
C ILE A 19 14.93 -11.80 -12.19
N MET A 20 14.09 -12.47 -12.99
CA MET A 20 13.53 -11.89 -14.22
C MET A 20 12.43 -10.87 -13.96
N ALA A 21 11.66 -11.02 -12.87
CA ALA A 21 10.57 -10.13 -12.52
C ALA A 21 11.06 -8.71 -12.20
N ASP A 22 12.26 -8.59 -11.59
CA ASP A 22 12.95 -7.33 -11.26
C ASP A 22 12.04 -6.27 -10.61
N GLY A 23 10.94 -6.71 -9.97
CA GLY A 23 9.89 -5.85 -9.40
C GLY A 23 8.95 -5.15 -10.39
N HIS A 24 9.21 -5.15 -11.70
CA HIS A 24 8.51 -4.28 -12.66
C HIS A 24 7.89 -4.99 -13.88
N ARG A 25 8.14 -6.29 -14.08
CA ARG A 25 7.62 -6.98 -15.28
C ARG A 25 6.24 -7.60 -15.07
N PRO A 26 5.28 -7.37 -15.97
CA PRO A 26 3.98 -8.04 -15.91
C PRO A 26 4.12 -9.54 -16.20
N VAL A 27 3.22 -10.33 -15.62
CA VAL A 27 3.21 -11.80 -15.76
C VAL A 27 3.21 -12.24 -17.22
N ALA A 28 2.52 -11.53 -18.11
CA ALA A 28 2.48 -11.83 -19.54
C ALA A 28 3.87 -11.78 -20.21
N GLU A 29 4.75 -10.86 -19.79
CA GLU A 29 6.12 -10.75 -20.31
C GLU A 29 7.05 -11.82 -19.71
N LEU A 30 6.81 -12.20 -18.45
CA LEU A 30 7.52 -13.30 -17.80
C LEU A 30 7.20 -14.66 -18.43
N LEU A 31 5.94 -14.86 -18.85
CA LEU A 31 5.52 -16.08 -19.53
C LEU A 31 6.10 -16.21 -20.95
N LYS A 32 6.34 -15.09 -21.64
CA LYS A 32 7.02 -15.09 -22.95
C LYS A 32 8.52 -15.37 -22.84
N ALA A 33 9.15 -14.95 -21.75
CA ALA A 33 10.58 -15.17 -21.49
C ALA A 33 10.89 -16.57 -20.94
N GLY A 34 9.88 -17.26 -20.38
CA GLY A 34 10.00 -18.62 -19.88
C GLY A 34 10.07 -19.67 -21.00
N ALA A 35 10.90 -20.70 -20.80
CA ALA A 35 10.99 -21.82 -21.74
C ALA A 35 9.72 -22.69 -21.78
N ASP A 36 8.95 -22.71 -20.68
CA ASP A 36 7.70 -23.45 -20.56
C ASP A 36 6.66 -22.61 -19.78
N PRO A 37 5.56 -22.17 -20.43
CA PRO A 37 4.61 -21.24 -19.83
C PRO A 37 3.81 -21.85 -18.67
N GLU A 38 3.50 -23.15 -18.72
CA GLU A 38 2.74 -23.83 -17.66
C GLU A 38 3.59 -23.96 -16.38
N ARG A 39 4.86 -24.34 -16.53
CA ARG A 39 5.81 -24.41 -15.42
C ARG A 39 6.07 -23.03 -14.81
N CYS A 40 6.09 -21.98 -15.63
CA CYS A 40 6.20 -20.61 -15.15
C CYS A 40 4.97 -20.16 -14.35
N LEU A 41 3.76 -20.50 -14.79
CA LEU A 41 2.53 -20.22 -14.04
C LEU A 41 2.50 -20.92 -12.67
N LEU A 42 2.89 -22.20 -12.62
CA LEU A 42 3.00 -22.95 -11.37
C LEU A 42 4.02 -22.33 -10.41
N ALA A 43 5.18 -21.90 -10.93
CA ALA A 43 6.20 -21.24 -10.13
C ALA A 43 5.73 -19.87 -9.61
N LEU A 44 5.06 -19.06 -10.44
CA LEU A 44 4.47 -17.78 -10.02
C LEU A 44 3.39 -17.98 -8.95
N ARG A 45 2.56 -19.03 -9.08
CA ARG A 45 1.55 -19.35 -8.09
C ARG A 45 2.19 -19.72 -6.74
N GLY A 46 3.21 -20.57 -6.75
CA GLY A 46 3.96 -20.89 -5.52
C GLY A 46 4.59 -19.66 -4.89
N LEU A 47 5.15 -18.75 -5.69
CA LEU A 47 5.73 -17.49 -5.20
C LEU A 47 4.68 -16.53 -4.59
N LEU A 48 3.45 -16.52 -5.11
CA LEU A 48 2.33 -15.76 -4.53
C LEU A 48 1.87 -16.39 -3.20
N ASP A 49 1.72 -17.71 -3.17
CA ASP A 49 1.23 -18.42 -1.98
C ASP A 49 2.24 -18.36 -0.83
N GLU A 50 3.54 -18.35 -1.13
CA GLU A 50 4.65 -18.16 -0.17
C GLU A 50 4.90 -16.67 0.18
N GLY A 51 4.18 -15.73 -0.43
CA GLY A 51 4.27 -14.30 -0.14
C GLY A 51 5.48 -13.56 -0.72
N TYR A 52 6.25 -14.20 -1.61
CA TYR A 52 7.36 -13.57 -2.33
C TYR A 52 6.88 -12.61 -3.44
N LEU A 53 5.63 -12.74 -3.90
CA LEU A 53 4.99 -11.85 -4.87
C LEU A 53 3.63 -11.39 -4.33
N VAL A 54 3.20 -10.20 -4.75
CA VAL A 54 1.85 -9.67 -4.50
C VAL A 54 1.17 -9.41 -5.84
N ARG A 55 -0.08 -9.84 -5.99
CA ARG A 55 -0.88 -9.53 -7.17
C ARG A 55 -1.27 -8.06 -7.14
N ASN A 56 -0.62 -7.23 -7.96
CA ASN A 56 -1.04 -5.86 -8.18
C ASN A 56 -2.00 -5.80 -9.38
N ALA A 57 -3.28 -5.52 -9.12
CA ALA A 57 -4.34 -5.46 -10.13
C ALA A 57 -4.30 -4.17 -10.99
N ALA A 58 -3.29 -3.32 -10.83
CA ALA A 58 -3.13 -2.09 -11.59
C ALA A 58 -2.70 -2.28 -13.06
N ALA A 59 -2.29 -3.50 -13.46
CA ALA A 59 -1.67 -3.75 -14.77
C ALA A 59 -2.67 -4.05 -15.91
N SER A 60 -3.76 -3.29 -16.00
CA SER A 60 -4.61 -3.27 -17.19
C SER A 60 -5.08 -1.85 -17.51
N ALA A 61 -4.12 -0.98 -17.81
CA ALA A 61 -4.37 0.21 -18.61
C ALA A 61 -3.05 0.60 -19.32
N SER A 62 -2.98 0.20 -20.58
CA SER A 62 -2.38 0.87 -21.75
C SER A 62 -1.14 1.76 -21.58
N ASP A 63 -0.07 1.30 -22.22
CA ASP A 63 0.73 1.98 -23.26
C ASP A 63 1.34 3.38 -23.00
N ALA A 64 2.66 3.41 -23.24
CA ALA A 64 3.53 4.52 -23.64
C ALA A 64 4.38 5.25 -22.57
N PRO A 65 5.62 5.65 -22.94
CA PRO A 65 6.75 5.73 -22.03
C PRO A 65 7.19 7.17 -21.76
N ALA A 66 7.51 7.50 -20.50
CA ALA A 66 8.57 8.43 -20.08
C ALA A 66 8.33 8.89 -18.64
N SER A 67 9.03 8.30 -17.68
CA SER A 67 10.06 9.02 -16.93
C SER A 67 10.57 8.15 -15.79
N LEU A 68 11.88 8.01 -15.78
CA LEU A 68 12.72 7.38 -14.78
C LEU A 68 12.63 8.17 -13.46
N PHE A 69 11.63 7.95 -12.62
CA PHE A 69 11.73 8.24 -11.18
C PHE A 69 10.81 7.30 -10.39
N ALA A 70 11.46 6.33 -9.75
CA ALA A 70 11.18 5.75 -8.44
C ALA A 70 9.72 5.45 -8.00
N ALA A 71 9.54 4.17 -7.63
CA ALA A 71 8.72 3.68 -6.52
C ALA A 71 7.20 3.86 -6.60
N ASP A 72 6.50 2.81 -7.05
CA ASP A 72 5.10 2.58 -6.68
C ASP A 72 4.97 1.21 -5.97
N ALA A 73 5.58 1.11 -4.77
CA ALA A 73 4.72 0.70 -3.67
C ALA A 73 3.70 1.84 -3.54
N PRO A 74 2.41 1.62 -3.28
CA PRO A 74 1.53 2.74 -3.00
C PRO A 74 2.17 3.46 -1.82
N GLN A 75 2.88 4.56 -2.08
CA GLN A 75 3.37 5.45 -1.06
C GLN A 75 2.06 5.97 -0.51
N GLN A 76 1.58 5.33 0.55
CA GLN A 76 0.38 5.74 1.23
C GLN A 76 0.67 7.20 1.58
N THR A 77 0.04 8.08 0.81
CA THR A 77 0.21 9.50 1.05
C THR A 77 -0.21 9.72 2.48
N PRO A 78 0.42 10.64 3.21
CA PRO A 78 0.04 10.86 4.59
C PRO A 78 -1.45 11.25 4.70
N HIS A 79 -2.06 11.78 3.63
CA HIS A 79 -3.52 11.83 3.46
C HIS A 79 -4.24 10.48 3.41
N ALA A 80 -3.77 9.53 2.59
CA ALA A 80 -4.33 8.19 2.54
C ALA A 80 -4.25 7.46 3.89
N LEU A 81 -3.20 7.70 4.68
CA LEU A 81 -3.08 7.18 6.06
C LEU A 81 -4.15 7.77 6.98
N LEU A 82 -4.38 9.08 6.90
CA LEU A 82 -5.42 9.75 7.68
C LEU A 82 -6.83 9.29 7.28
N ILE A 83 -7.07 9.09 5.98
CA ILE A 83 -8.35 8.57 5.45
C ILE A 83 -8.61 7.16 5.97
N ALA A 84 -7.62 6.27 5.89
CA ALA A 84 -7.73 4.91 6.41
C ALA A 84 -8.01 4.90 7.93
N LEU A 85 -7.34 5.76 8.70
CA LEU A 85 -7.59 5.91 10.14
C LEU A 85 -9.03 6.37 10.43
N VAL A 86 -9.55 7.31 9.64
CA VAL A 86 -10.93 7.80 9.76
C VAL A 86 -11.94 6.71 9.42
N GLU A 87 -11.71 5.95 8.36
CA GLU A 87 -12.56 4.84 7.95
C GLU A 87 -12.61 3.72 8.99
N GLU A 88 -11.46 3.38 9.58
CA GLU A 88 -11.35 2.40 10.66
C GLU A 88 -12.10 2.86 11.92
N GLN A 89 -11.90 4.12 12.35
CA GLN A 89 -12.39 4.59 13.65
C GLN A 89 -13.86 5.05 13.62
N PHE A 90 -14.34 5.58 12.49
CA PHE A 90 -15.66 6.21 12.39
C PHE A 90 -16.63 5.51 11.42
N GLY A 91 -16.15 4.56 10.60
CA GLY A 91 -16.98 3.72 9.73
C GLY A 91 -18.03 4.50 8.95
N ALA A 92 -19.31 4.37 9.33
CA ALA A 92 -20.42 5.04 8.67
C ALA A 92 -20.32 6.58 8.64
N GLN A 93 -19.58 7.20 9.56
CA GLN A 93 -19.38 8.66 9.63
C GLN A 93 -18.08 9.12 8.94
N ALA A 94 -17.24 8.18 8.49
CA ALA A 94 -15.99 8.44 7.79
C ALA A 94 -16.09 9.37 6.58
N PRO A 95 -17.08 9.25 5.64
CA PRO A 95 -17.04 10.03 4.41
C PRO A 95 -17.04 11.56 4.61
N ARG A 96 -17.65 12.06 5.70
CA ARG A 96 -17.62 13.51 6.02
C ARG A 96 -16.25 13.99 6.49
N LEU A 97 -15.50 13.11 7.15
CA LEU A 97 -14.15 13.36 7.64
C LEU A 97 -13.13 13.17 6.51
N VAL A 98 -13.31 12.17 5.64
CA VAL A 98 -12.51 11.98 4.42
C VAL A 98 -12.59 13.20 3.52
N GLN A 99 -13.79 13.71 3.25
CA GLN A 99 -13.97 14.92 2.46
C GLN A 99 -13.26 16.14 3.06
N LYS A 100 -13.17 16.22 4.39
CA LYS A 100 -12.43 17.30 5.08
C LYS A 100 -10.94 17.16 4.87
N ILE A 101 -10.42 15.94 4.95
CA ILE A 101 -9.01 15.67 4.69
C ILE A 101 -8.68 16.09 3.26
N GLU A 102 -9.41 15.60 2.26
CA GLU A 102 -9.20 15.91 0.84
C GLU A 102 -9.28 17.40 0.47
N GLN A 103 -9.95 18.23 1.27
CA GLN A 103 -10.03 19.68 1.06
C GLN A 103 -8.73 20.43 1.41
N HIS A 104 -7.80 19.78 2.11
CA HIS A 104 -6.52 20.35 2.47
C HIS A 104 -5.40 19.86 1.52
N PRO A 105 -4.36 20.68 1.29
CA PRO A 105 -3.21 20.24 0.50
C PRO A 105 -2.40 19.19 1.27
N ASP A 106 -1.77 18.27 0.54
CA ASP A 106 -0.88 17.25 1.12
C ASP A 106 0.53 17.82 1.44
N THR A 107 0.56 18.96 2.14
CA THR A 107 1.76 19.55 2.74
C THR A 107 1.74 19.33 4.25
N PRO A 108 2.89 19.34 4.97
CA PRO A 108 2.89 19.13 6.42
C PRO A 108 1.94 20.09 7.16
N GLU A 109 1.89 21.36 6.76
CA GLU A 109 0.97 22.35 7.32
C GLU A 109 -0.49 22.06 6.94
N GLY A 110 -0.74 21.63 5.71
CA GLY A 110 -2.06 21.26 5.22
C GLY A 110 -2.62 20.03 5.94
N ARG A 111 -1.77 19.04 6.23
CA ARG A 111 -2.11 17.86 7.01
C ARG A 111 -2.42 18.17 8.45
N ALA A 112 -1.61 19.03 9.09
CA ALA A 112 -1.91 19.49 10.44
C ALA A 112 -3.27 20.23 10.48
N ALA A 113 -3.55 21.05 9.48
CA ALA A 113 -4.86 21.72 9.35
C ALA A 113 -6.01 20.73 9.12
N ALA A 114 -5.82 19.69 8.30
CA ALA A 114 -6.79 18.63 8.07
C ALA A 114 -7.12 17.86 9.35
N VAL A 115 -6.10 17.46 10.12
CA VAL A 115 -6.27 16.79 11.40
C VAL A 115 -7.04 17.68 12.37
N GLN A 116 -6.69 18.96 12.48
CA GLN A 116 -7.41 19.90 13.35
C GLN A 116 -8.88 20.09 12.93
N ALA A 117 -9.16 20.17 11.62
CA ALA A 117 -10.51 20.26 11.10
C ALA A 117 -11.34 19.01 11.41
N CYS A 118 -10.74 17.82 11.31
CA CYS A 118 -11.34 16.56 11.69
C CYS A 118 -11.59 16.46 13.19
N VAL A 119 -10.59 16.78 14.04
CA VAL A 119 -10.73 16.80 15.51
C VAL A 119 -11.84 17.74 15.95
N LYS A 120 -11.92 18.94 15.36
CA LYS A 120 -12.99 19.90 15.66
C LYS A 120 -14.36 19.35 15.27
N PHE A 121 -14.47 18.69 14.12
CA PHE A 121 -15.72 18.05 13.69
C PHE A 121 -16.12 16.91 14.64
N ILE A 122 -15.20 16.00 14.96
CA ILE A 122 -15.45 14.87 15.87
C ILE A 122 -15.89 15.38 17.24
N ARG A 123 -15.23 16.40 17.79
CA ARG A 123 -15.57 16.98 19.10
C ARG A 123 -16.97 17.62 19.12
N LEU A 124 -17.39 18.24 18.03
CA LEU A 124 -18.68 18.93 17.94
C LEU A 124 -19.86 18.01 17.58
N PHE A 125 -19.60 16.95 16.81
CA PHE A 125 -20.67 16.13 16.21
C PHE A 125 -20.66 14.66 16.65
N ILE A 126 -19.60 14.18 17.30
CA ILE A 126 -19.43 12.77 17.67
C ILE A 126 -19.19 12.67 19.18
N ASP A 127 -17.95 12.86 19.63
CA ASP A 127 -17.55 12.73 21.03
C ASP A 127 -16.14 13.33 21.26
N GLU A 128 -15.92 13.95 22.41
CA GLU A 128 -14.64 14.57 22.76
C GLU A 128 -13.51 13.56 23.00
N LYS A 129 -13.80 12.39 23.57
CA LYS A 129 -12.80 11.33 23.80
C LYS A 129 -12.34 10.73 22.47
N GLN A 130 -13.25 10.53 21.54
CA GLN A 130 -12.93 10.05 20.19
C GLN A 130 -12.10 11.07 19.42
N ALA A 131 -12.37 12.37 19.60
CA ALA A 131 -11.57 13.44 18.98
C ALA A 131 -10.11 13.43 19.48
N GLN A 132 -9.89 13.19 20.77
CA GLN A 132 -8.55 13.07 21.34
C GLN A 132 -7.83 11.80 20.87
N ALA A 133 -8.53 10.67 20.82
CA ALA A 133 -7.97 9.40 20.33
C ALA A 133 -7.53 9.51 18.86
N PHE A 134 -8.35 10.16 18.02
CA PHE A 134 -8.00 10.43 16.63
C PHE A 134 -6.77 11.33 16.51
N ALA A 135 -6.69 12.41 17.31
CA ALA A 135 -5.55 13.33 17.28
C ALA A 135 -4.22 12.63 17.62
N GLN A 136 -4.21 11.78 18.65
CA GLN A 136 -3.02 11.01 19.05
C GLN A 136 -2.57 10.07 17.93
N ARG A 137 -3.48 9.27 17.39
CA ARG A 137 -3.20 8.36 16.26
C ARG A 137 -2.73 9.11 15.01
N ALA A 138 -3.35 10.24 14.70
CA ALA A 138 -2.96 11.06 13.55
C ALA A 138 -1.55 11.65 13.72
N GLN A 139 -1.17 12.04 14.94
CA GLN A 139 0.17 12.55 15.25
C GLN A 139 1.24 11.45 15.16
N GLU A 140 0.92 10.22 15.56
CA GLU A 140 1.82 9.05 15.41
C GLU A 140 2.05 8.67 13.93
N LEU A 141 1.05 8.91 13.08
CA LEU A 141 1.10 8.59 11.64
C LEU A 141 1.78 9.67 10.78
N LEU A 142 1.89 10.90 11.29
CA LEU A 142 2.51 12.02 10.58
C LEU A 142 3.94 12.24 11.10
N PRO A 143 4.98 11.81 10.38
CA PRO A 143 6.35 12.17 10.72
C PRO A 143 6.58 13.68 10.48
N ASP A 144 7.36 14.32 11.35
CA ASP A 144 7.82 15.72 11.28
C ASP A 144 8.45 16.07 9.92
#